data_AF-A0A151K1T2-F1
#
_entry.id   AF-A0A151K1T2-F1
#
_cell.length_a   1.000
_cell.length_b   1.000
_cell.length_c   1.000
_cell.angle_alpha   90.00
_cell.angle_beta   90.00
_cell.angle_gamma   90.00
#
_symmetry.space_group_name_H-M   'P 1'
#
loop_
_entity.id
_entity.type
_entity.pdbx_description
1 polymer ?
#
loop_
_entity_poly.entity_id
_entity_poly.type
_entity_poly.pdbx_seq_one_letter_code
_entity_poly.pdbx_strand_id
1 'polypeptide(L)'
;MKAVHCPIDTSLNFTQANKLIRDLKPEHLVIPEVYIQPPGMAPHRTDLVIESIGEKPLITFKRGEVIKLPLKRKKGRVFIEPELASNIVPSEVRPGLSLASVTGELDVKDNVYTIKNVEDKLTGKRKMSLGSPAPIMEEVLKERKHEYGNLDPQELLQKLNQEGFHGAKLQHSPTSTSIHLQDEDTLIQIGDNSTHIFCNGDQKIRKRLRSIIMQCLKRF
;
A
#
# COMPACT_ATOMS: atom_id res chain seq x y z
N MET A 1 -14.31 30.88 -63.76
CA MET A 1 -14.07 31.29 -62.36
C MET A 1 -12.76 30.66 -61.89
N LYS A 2 -11.90 31.39 -61.16
CA LYS A 2 -10.71 30.80 -60.52
C LYS A 2 -11.12 30.27 -59.15
N ALA A 3 -10.86 28.99 -58.88
CA ALA A 3 -11.04 28.45 -57.54
C ALA A 3 -9.95 29.01 -56.61
N VAL A 4 -10.35 29.58 -55.48
CA VAL A 4 -9.44 30.07 -54.44
C VAL A 4 -9.71 29.29 -53.17
N HIS A 5 -8.66 28.77 -52.54
CA HIS A 5 -8.73 28.06 -51.28
C HIS A 5 -8.22 28.97 -50.16
N CYS A 6 -9.13 29.50 -49.34
CA CYS A 6 -8.84 30.31 -48.16
C CYS A 6 -9.44 29.60 -46.94
N PRO A 7 -8.73 28.61 -46.35
CA PRO A 7 -9.26 27.87 -45.22
C PRO A 7 -9.32 28.79 -43.99
N ILE A 8 -10.46 28.78 -43.31
CA ILE A 8 -10.60 29.41 -42.00
C ILE A 8 -10.43 28.29 -40.97
N ASP A 9 -9.21 28.15 -40.46
CA ASP A 9 -8.87 27.19 -39.42
C ASP A 9 -8.52 27.93 -38.13
N THR A 10 -9.22 27.60 -37.05
CA THR A 10 -9.01 28.18 -35.71
C THR A 10 -8.14 27.28 -34.83
N SER A 11 -7.61 26.19 -35.37
CA SER A 11 -6.72 25.27 -34.65
C SER A 11 -5.37 25.93 -34.32
N LEU A 12 -4.69 25.39 -33.31
CA LEU A 12 -3.34 25.84 -32.95
C LEU A 12 -2.37 25.56 -34.10
N ASN A 13 -1.56 26.55 -34.45
CA ASN A 13 -0.44 26.35 -35.37
C ASN A 13 0.79 25.80 -34.62
N PHE A 14 1.79 25.31 -35.37
CA PHE A 14 3.00 24.70 -34.80
C PHE A 14 3.80 25.66 -33.90
N THR A 15 3.88 26.94 -34.25
CA THR A 15 4.57 27.95 -33.43
C THR A 15 3.88 28.16 -32.09
N GLN A 16 2.55 28.26 -32.08
CA GLN A 16 1.73 28.39 -30.88
C GLN A 16 1.81 27.12 -30.03
N ALA A 17 1.71 25.94 -30.65
CA ALA A 17 1.82 24.65 -29.98
C ALA A 17 3.19 24.48 -29.31
N ASN A 18 4.30 24.75 -30.03
CA ASN A 18 5.65 24.66 -29.48
C ASN A 18 5.87 25.65 -28.32
N LYS A 19 5.32 26.87 -28.41
CA LYS A 19 5.34 27.81 -27.30
C LYS A 19 4.60 27.26 -26.08
N LEU A 20 3.36 26.80 -26.26
CA LEU A 20 2.54 26.23 -25.19
C LEU A 20 3.23 25.04 -24.51
N ILE A 21 3.81 24.15 -25.32
CA ILE A 21 4.56 22.99 -24.87
C ILE A 21 5.75 23.43 -24.00
N ARG A 22 6.55 24.41 -24.47
CA ARG A 22 7.67 24.98 -23.71
C ARG A 22 7.25 25.67 -22.41
N ASP A 23 6.09 26.32 -22.40
CA ASP A 23 5.56 27.02 -21.23
C ASP A 23 5.05 26.03 -20.17
N LEU A 24 4.31 24.99 -20.60
CA LEU A 24 3.74 23.96 -19.71
C LEU A 24 4.78 22.96 -19.18
N LYS A 25 5.86 22.71 -19.94
CA LYS A 25 6.92 21.74 -19.60
C LYS A 25 6.35 20.40 -19.11
N PRO A 26 5.49 19.72 -19.88
CA PRO A 26 4.92 18.43 -19.48
C PRO A 26 6.01 17.40 -19.15
N GLU A 27 5.72 16.44 -18.28
CA GLU A 27 6.65 15.34 -17.96
C GLU A 27 6.72 14.30 -19.09
N HIS A 28 5.55 14.00 -19.69
CA HIS A 28 5.41 13.10 -20.82
C HIS A 28 4.55 13.78 -21.89
N LEU A 29 5.09 13.97 -23.09
CA LEU A 29 4.37 14.57 -24.21
C LEU A 29 3.95 13.47 -25.19
N VAL A 30 2.65 13.40 -25.50
CA VAL A 30 2.08 12.39 -26.41
C VAL A 30 1.50 13.10 -27.63
N ILE A 31 2.00 12.78 -28.83
CA ILE A 31 1.56 13.43 -30.07
C ILE A 31 1.48 12.44 -31.24
N PRO A 32 0.63 12.69 -32.24
CA PRO A 32 0.67 11.95 -33.50
C PRO A 32 2.04 12.02 -34.17
N GLU A 33 2.50 10.90 -34.74
CA GLU A 33 3.80 10.82 -35.42
C GLU A 33 3.91 11.78 -36.62
N VAL A 34 2.79 12.13 -37.26
CA VAL A 34 2.79 13.07 -38.40
C VAL A 34 3.30 14.47 -38.04
N TYR A 35 3.35 14.82 -36.76
CA TYR A 35 3.80 16.14 -36.31
C TYR A 35 5.28 16.19 -35.93
N ILE A 36 6.00 15.06 -35.94
CA ILE A 36 7.46 15.05 -35.70
C ILE A 36 8.28 15.15 -36.99
N GLN A 37 7.64 15.15 -38.14
CA GLN A 37 8.29 15.20 -39.45
C GLN A 37 7.72 16.35 -40.27
N PRO A 38 8.56 17.04 -41.06
CA PRO A 38 8.08 18.06 -41.98
C PRO A 38 7.18 17.43 -43.06
N PRO A 39 6.19 18.16 -43.59
CA PRO A 39 5.30 17.63 -44.63
C PRO A 39 6.08 17.15 -45.86
N GLY A 40 5.72 15.98 -46.40
CA GLY A 40 6.44 15.39 -47.55
C GLY A 40 6.46 16.27 -48.81
N MET A 41 5.47 17.15 -48.98
CA MET A 41 5.43 18.12 -50.08
C MET A 41 6.34 19.34 -49.88
N ALA A 42 6.78 19.59 -48.64
CA ALA A 42 7.60 20.75 -48.29
C ALA A 42 8.62 20.38 -47.18
N PRO A 43 9.62 19.53 -47.49
CA PRO A 43 10.57 19.02 -46.50
C PRO A 43 11.47 20.11 -45.88
N HIS A 44 11.59 21.27 -46.54
CA HIS A 44 12.33 22.43 -46.04
C HIS A 44 11.59 23.19 -44.92
N ARG A 45 10.30 22.91 -44.70
CA ARG A 45 9.45 23.57 -43.69
C ARG A 45 9.60 22.90 -42.33
N THR A 46 10.75 23.09 -41.69
CA THR A 46 11.02 22.60 -40.33
C THR A 46 10.22 23.35 -39.26
N ASP A 47 9.64 24.49 -39.61
CA ASP A 47 8.70 25.27 -38.78
C ASP A 47 7.37 24.56 -38.53
N LEU A 48 7.05 23.52 -39.32
CA LEU A 48 5.81 22.74 -39.25
C LEU A 48 6.01 21.42 -38.48
N VAL A 49 6.81 21.44 -37.42
CA VAL A 49 7.15 20.27 -36.61
C VAL A 49 7.01 20.63 -35.13
N ILE A 50 6.55 19.66 -34.33
CA ILE A 50 6.53 19.75 -32.88
C ILE A 50 7.91 19.37 -32.34
N GLU A 51 8.54 20.30 -31.65
CA GLU A 51 9.90 20.15 -31.13
C GLU A 51 9.91 19.34 -29.82
N SER A 52 10.95 18.53 -29.62
CA SER A 52 11.20 17.89 -28.33
C SER A 52 11.67 18.92 -27.30
N ILE A 53 11.17 18.82 -26.07
CA ILE A 53 11.61 19.68 -24.97
C ILE A 53 12.77 19.00 -24.23
N GLY A 54 14.00 19.32 -24.62
CA GLY A 54 15.20 18.82 -23.94
C GLY A 54 15.25 17.28 -23.89
N GLU A 55 15.53 16.72 -22.72
CA GLU A 55 15.67 15.27 -22.51
C GLU A 55 14.36 14.54 -22.19
N LYS A 56 13.21 15.24 -22.20
CA LYS A 56 11.94 14.63 -21.78
C LYS A 56 11.39 13.67 -22.84
N PRO A 57 10.81 12.53 -22.43
CA PRO A 57 10.34 11.51 -23.37
C PRO A 57 9.15 12.02 -24.19
N LEU A 58 9.37 12.07 -25.51
CA LEU A 58 8.34 12.27 -26.52
C LEU A 58 7.77 10.91 -26.92
N ILE A 59 6.46 10.73 -26.77
CA ILE A 59 5.78 9.48 -27.11
C ILE A 59 4.90 9.74 -28.34
N THR A 60 5.24 9.11 -29.45
CA THR A 60 4.47 9.22 -30.69
C THR A 60 3.46 8.09 -30.83
N PHE A 61 2.40 8.31 -31.60
CA PHE A 61 1.45 7.26 -31.94
C PHE A 61 0.86 7.34 -33.33
N LYS A 62 0.44 6.16 -33.80
CA LYS A 62 -0.37 5.96 -34.99
C LYS A 62 -1.83 5.70 -34.63
N ARG A 63 -2.71 5.91 -35.59
CA ARG A 63 -4.15 5.62 -35.43
C ARG A 63 -4.35 4.14 -35.09
N GLY A 64 -5.04 3.86 -33.98
CA GLY A 64 -5.31 2.50 -33.51
C GLY A 64 -4.21 1.88 -32.66
N GLU A 65 -3.12 2.61 -32.40
CA GLU A 65 -2.05 2.15 -31.53
C GLU A 65 -2.42 2.32 -30.05
N VAL A 66 -2.09 1.30 -29.23
CA VAL A 66 -2.28 1.34 -27.78
C VAL A 66 -0.95 1.70 -27.13
N ILE A 67 -0.87 2.91 -26.56
CA ILE A 67 0.32 3.39 -25.87
C ILE A 67 0.20 3.13 -24.37
N LYS A 68 1.25 2.58 -23.77
CA LYS A 68 1.36 2.50 -22.30
C LYS A 68 1.99 3.78 -21.75
N LEU A 69 1.20 4.61 -21.09
CA LEU A 69 1.71 5.81 -20.42
C LEU A 69 2.38 5.46 -19.09
N PRO A 70 3.55 6.03 -18.79
CA PRO A 70 4.28 5.80 -17.54
C PRO A 70 3.67 6.60 -16.36
N LEU A 71 2.40 6.33 -16.03
CA LEU A 71 1.74 6.97 -14.91
C LEU A 71 2.20 6.32 -13.59
N LYS A 72 3.22 6.89 -12.94
CA LYS A 72 3.72 6.40 -11.63
C LYS A 72 3.05 7.16 -10.48
N ARG A 73 1.94 6.64 -9.95
CA ARG A 73 1.36 7.14 -8.69
C ARG A 73 2.01 6.41 -7.51
N LYS A 74 2.83 7.12 -6.73
CA LYS A 74 3.46 6.57 -5.51
C LYS A 74 2.62 6.76 -4.25
N LYS A 75 1.70 7.72 -4.26
CA LYS A 75 0.87 8.09 -3.11
C LYS A 75 -0.55 8.37 -3.59
N GLY A 76 -1.52 7.92 -2.80
CA GLY A 76 -2.93 8.25 -2.98
C GLY A 76 -3.41 9.04 -1.77
N ARG A 77 -4.33 9.98 -1.99
CA ARG A 77 -5.03 10.66 -0.90
C ARG A 77 -6.25 9.82 -0.55
N VAL A 78 -6.42 9.55 0.74
CA VAL A 78 -7.59 8.85 1.29
C VAL A 78 -8.26 9.78 2.29
N PHE A 79 -9.58 9.84 2.27
CA PHE A 79 -10.39 10.55 3.25
C PHE A 79 -10.84 9.57 4.33
N ILE A 80 -10.72 9.96 5.59
CA ILE A 80 -11.20 9.18 6.73
C ILE A 80 -12.54 9.75 7.15
N GLU A 81 -13.56 8.89 7.28
CA GLU A 81 -14.85 9.29 7.80
C GLU A 81 -14.75 9.80 9.25
N PRO A 82 -15.48 10.86 9.65
CA PRO A 82 -15.37 11.44 10.98
C PRO A 82 -15.57 10.44 12.13
N GLU A 83 -16.53 9.52 11.98
CA GLU A 83 -16.83 8.51 12.99
C GLU A 83 -15.65 7.54 13.20
N LEU A 84 -15.02 7.10 12.11
CA LEU A 84 -13.83 6.29 12.18
C LEU A 84 -12.67 7.10 12.78
N ALA A 85 -12.50 8.34 12.35
CA ALA A 85 -11.44 9.22 12.84
C ALA A 85 -11.52 9.48 14.35
N SER A 86 -12.72 9.60 14.92
CA SER A 86 -12.91 9.79 16.37
C SER A 86 -12.48 8.58 17.21
N ASN A 87 -12.46 7.38 16.64
CA ASN A 87 -12.06 6.15 17.33
C ASN A 87 -10.56 5.88 17.25
N ILE A 88 -9.81 6.65 16.44
CA ILE A 88 -8.37 6.48 16.28
C ILE A 88 -7.68 7.02 17.52
N VAL A 89 -7.00 6.15 18.26
CA VAL A 89 -6.20 6.53 19.44
C VAL A 89 -4.71 6.49 19.06
N PRO A 90 -4.09 7.64 18.73
CA PRO A 90 -2.66 7.71 18.45
C PRO A 90 -1.84 7.47 19.72
N SER A 91 -0.84 6.61 19.63
CA SER A 91 0.13 6.38 20.69
C SER A 91 1.52 6.82 20.21
N GLU A 92 2.21 7.58 21.06
CA GLU A 92 3.51 8.17 20.78
C GLU A 92 4.59 7.09 20.88
N VAL A 93 5.26 6.81 19.75
CA VAL A 93 6.34 5.83 19.69
C VAL A 93 7.70 6.50 19.84
N ARG A 94 7.83 7.74 19.33
CA ARG A 94 9.03 8.60 19.44
C ARG A 94 8.58 10.05 19.55
N PRO A 95 9.40 10.94 20.14
CA PRO A 95 9.11 12.37 20.21
C PRO A 95 8.72 12.93 18.84
N GLY A 96 7.49 13.40 18.70
CA GLY A 96 6.95 13.95 17.45
C GLY A 96 6.48 12.94 16.40
N LEU A 97 6.43 11.64 16.72
CA LEU A 97 5.88 10.59 15.87
C LEU A 97 4.87 9.73 16.65
N SER A 98 3.59 9.93 16.35
CA SER A 98 2.49 9.11 16.85
C SER A 98 1.99 8.16 15.78
N LEU A 99 1.68 6.92 16.18
CA LEU A 99 1.13 5.89 15.31
C LEU A 99 -0.22 5.43 15.86
N ALA A 100 -1.13 5.11 14.96
CA ALA A 100 -2.37 4.40 15.28
C ALA A 100 -2.68 3.41 14.16
N SER A 101 -3.30 2.29 14.52
CA SER A 101 -3.90 1.37 13.55
C SER A 101 -5.24 1.93 13.08
N VAL A 102 -5.51 1.82 11.77
CA VAL A 102 -6.80 2.16 11.19
C VAL A 102 -7.28 0.95 10.41
N THR A 103 -8.45 0.43 10.79
CA THR A 103 -9.12 -0.66 10.10
C THR A 103 -10.49 -0.17 9.69
N GLY A 104 -10.84 -0.36 8.42
CA GLY A 104 -12.08 0.17 7.85
C GLY A 104 -12.35 -0.38 6.46
N GLU A 105 -13.54 -0.12 5.95
CA GLU A 105 -13.94 -0.43 4.58
C GLU A 105 -13.51 0.71 3.64
N LEU A 106 -12.86 0.37 2.52
CA LEU A 106 -12.42 1.35 1.52
C LEU A 106 -13.48 1.51 0.43
N ASP A 107 -14.25 2.60 0.47
CA ASP A 107 -15.18 3.00 -0.59
C ASP A 107 -14.41 3.76 -1.68
N VAL A 108 -14.51 3.31 -2.93
CA VAL A 108 -13.81 3.88 -4.08
C VAL A 108 -14.83 4.35 -5.11
N LYS A 109 -14.97 5.67 -5.26
CA LYS A 109 -15.86 6.29 -6.24
C LYS A 109 -15.12 7.40 -6.96
N ASP A 110 -15.10 7.37 -8.30
CA ASP A 110 -14.49 8.42 -9.12
C ASP A 110 -13.02 8.74 -8.78
N ASN A 111 -12.21 7.73 -8.42
CA ASN A 111 -10.84 7.87 -7.90
C ASN A 111 -10.73 8.65 -6.57
N VAL A 112 -11.84 8.86 -5.88
CA VAL A 112 -11.91 9.33 -4.51
C VAL A 112 -11.97 8.11 -3.59
N TYR A 113 -11.00 8.02 -2.69
CA TYR A 113 -10.85 6.94 -1.74
C TYR A 113 -11.34 7.41 -0.38
N THR A 114 -12.36 6.77 0.17
CA THR A 114 -12.89 7.09 1.51
C THR A 114 -12.89 5.84 2.37
N ILE A 115 -12.22 5.89 3.52
CA ILE A 115 -12.24 4.80 4.49
C ILE A 115 -13.33 5.05 5.53
N LYS A 116 -14.21 4.05 5.68
CA LYS A 116 -15.38 4.07 6.56
C LYS A 116 -15.25 3.03 7.66
N ASN A 117 -16.06 3.17 8.69
CA ASN A 117 -16.12 2.15 9.73
C ASN A 117 -16.64 0.82 9.16
N VAL A 118 -16.19 -0.31 9.71
CA VAL A 118 -16.71 -1.62 9.32
C VAL A 118 -18.07 -1.78 9.98
N GLU A 119 -19.14 -1.51 9.23
CA GLU A 119 -20.51 -1.74 9.69
C GLU A 119 -20.68 -3.21 10.06
N ASP A 120 -21.20 -3.49 11.26
CA ASP A 120 -21.72 -4.83 11.56
C ASP A 120 -22.95 -5.00 10.69
N LYS A 121 -22.93 -5.91 9.72
CA LYS A 121 -24.11 -6.25 8.92
C LYS A 121 -25.12 -7.01 9.78
N LEU A 122 -25.78 -6.31 10.70
CA LEU A 122 -26.87 -6.83 11.52
C LEU A 122 -28.21 -6.87 10.76
N THR A 123 -28.27 -6.42 9.50
CA THR A 123 -29.53 -6.31 8.74
C THR A 123 -29.50 -7.11 7.44
N GLY A 124 -29.48 -8.43 7.60
CA GLY A 124 -29.86 -9.34 6.53
C GLY A 124 -30.17 -10.68 7.15
N LYS A 125 -31.45 -11.06 7.17
CA LYS A 125 -31.95 -12.38 7.62
C LYS A 125 -31.29 -13.52 6.80
N ARG A 126 -30.02 -13.83 7.02
CA ARG A 126 -29.50 -15.17 6.80
C ARG A 126 -29.76 -15.90 8.09
N LYS A 127 -30.77 -16.77 8.05
CA LYS A 127 -31.08 -17.75 9.10
C LYS A 127 -29.77 -18.20 9.74
N MET A 128 -29.59 -17.87 11.01
CA MET A 128 -28.56 -18.50 11.84
C MET A 128 -28.71 -20.02 11.65
N SER A 129 -27.82 -20.61 10.86
CA SER A 129 -27.54 -22.03 10.99
C SER A 129 -26.83 -22.16 12.32
N LEU A 130 -27.62 -22.45 13.35
CA LEU A 130 -27.22 -22.82 14.69
C LEU A 130 -26.27 -24.03 14.59
N GLY A 131 -24.97 -23.80 14.36
CA GLY A 131 -24.02 -24.92 14.17
C GLY A 131 -22.66 -24.66 13.51
N SER A 132 -22.32 -23.46 13.02
CA SER A 132 -20.96 -23.21 12.50
C SER A 132 -20.06 -22.61 13.60
N PRO A 133 -18.99 -23.31 14.05
CA PRO A 133 -18.07 -22.81 15.09
C PRO A 133 -17.02 -21.81 14.55
N ALA A 134 -17.15 -21.37 13.30
CA ALA A 134 -16.18 -20.48 12.66
C ALA A 134 -16.61 -19.01 12.85
N PRO A 135 -15.75 -18.13 13.39
CA PRO A 135 -16.06 -16.72 13.55
C PRO A 135 -16.28 -16.04 12.19
N ILE A 136 -17.18 -15.07 12.16
CA ILE A 136 -17.50 -14.33 10.94
C ILE A 136 -16.29 -13.44 10.59
N MET A 137 -15.96 -13.30 9.30
CA MET A 137 -14.77 -12.55 8.86
C MET A 137 -14.70 -11.12 9.43
N GLU A 138 -15.86 -10.47 9.64
CA GLU A 138 -15.99 -9.15 10.26
C GLU A 138 -15.55 -9.15 11.74
N GLU A 139 -15.91 -10.17 12.52
CA GLU A 139 -15.47 -10.32 13.92
C GLU A 139 -13.95 -10.55 14.00
N VAL A 140 -13.42 -11.38 13.10
CA VAL A 140 -11.97 -11.65 13.01
C VAL A 140 -11.18 -10.38 12.67
N LEU A 141 -11.73 -9.49 11.83
CA LEU A 141 -11.08 -8.24 11.46
C LEU A 141 -11.14 -7.19 12.57
N LYS A 142 -12.24 -7.10 13.32
CA LYS A 142 -12.37 -6.21 14.48
C LYS A 142 -11.47 -6.61 15.64
N GLU A 143 -11.22 -7.90 15.82
CA GLU A 143 -10.32 -8.40 16.87
C GLU A 143 -8.82 -8.38 16.50
N ARG A 144 -8.48 -8.10 15.22
CA ARG A 144 -7.08 -7.99 14.77
C ARG A 144 -6.44 -6.70 15.28
N LYS A 145 -6.00 -6.75 16.52
CA LYS A 145 -5.03 -5.81 17.08
C LYS A 145 -3.69 -6.10 16.43
N HIS A 146 -3.06 -5.06 15.88
CA HIS A 146 -1.74 -5.22 15.28
C HIS A 146 -0.71 -5.04 16.39
N GLU A 147 0.13 -6.06 16.58
CA GLU A 147 1.19 -6.01 17.58
C GLU A 147 2.39 -5.22 17.04
N TYR A 148 3.00 -4.43 17.91
CA TYR A 148 4.19 -3.65 17.58
C TYR A 148 5.18 -3.65 18.74
N GLY A 149 6.46 -3.70 18.39
CA GLY A 149 7.57 -3.65 19.32
C GLY A 149 8.53 -4.82 19.13
N ASN A 150 9.72 -4.66 19.67
CA ASN A 150 10.73 -5.71 19.70
C ASN A 150 10.54 -6.54 20.97
N LEU A 151 10.55 -7.86 20.83
CA LEU A 151 10.55 -8.77 21.96
C LEU A 151 11.92 -8.77 22.61
N ASP A 152 12.00 -8.39 23.88
CA ASP A 152 13.21 -8.62 24.69
C ASP A 152 13.29 -10.12 25.04
N PRO A 153 14.33 -10.85 24.56
CA PRO A 153 14.50 -12.26 24.86
C PRO A 153 14.60 -12.54 26.37
N GLN A 154 15.15 -11.62 27.17
CA GLN A 154 15.30 -11.77 28.61
C GLN A 154 13.96 -11.63 29.34
N GLU A 155 13.17 -10.61 28.99
CA GLU A 155 11.83 -10.41 29.53
C GLU A 155 10.92 -11.58 29.20
N LEU A 156 10.97 -12.06 27.95
CA LEU A 156 10.21 -13.23 27.52
C LEU A 156 10.61 -14.48 28.30
N LEU A 157 11.91 -14.72 28.49
CA LEU A 157 12.43 -15.85 29.27
C LEU A 157 11.94 -15.79 30.73
N GLN A 158 11.90 -14.60 31.33
CA GLN A 158 11.41 -14.41 32.69
C GLN A 158 9.91 -14.74 32.79
N LYS A 159 9.07 -14.27 31.85
CA LYS A 159 7.64 -14.58 31.85
C LYS A 159 7.34 -16.05 31.57
N LEU A 160 8.12 -16.70 30.69
CA LEU A 160 8.02 -18.14 30.47
C LEU A 160 8.26 -18.93 31.76
N ASN A 161 9.30 -18.56 32.53
CA ASN A 161 9.57 -19.19 33.82
C ASN A 161 8.46 -18.94 34.86
N GLN A 162 7.87 -17.73 34.91
CA GLN A 162 6.76 -17.41 35.81
C GLN A 162 5.50 -18.24 35.51
N GLU A 163 5.26 -18.54 34.24
CA GLU A 163 4.14 -19.37 33.79
C GLU A 163 4.45 -20.88 33.88
N GLY A 164 5.58 -21.27 34.47
CA GLY A 164 5.93 -22.67 34.73
C GLY A 164 6.59 -23.40 33.57
N PHE A 165 7.06 -22.68 32.54
CA PHE A 165 7.95 -23.26 31.54
C PHE A 165 9.38 -23.27 32.08
N HIS A 166 9.74 -24.36 32.74
CA HIS A 166 11.09 -24.57 33.26
C HIS A 166 12.02 -25.13 32.18
N GLY A 167 13.33 -24.91 32.30
CA GLY A 167 14.32 -25.49 31.36
C GLY A 167 14.51 -24.75 30.03
N ALA A 168 13.95 -23.55 29.87
CA ALA A 168 14.16 -22.72 28.69
C ALA A 168 15.63 -22.32 28.53
N LYS A 169 16.25 -22.66 27.40
CA LYS A 169 17.65 -22.32 27.08
C LYS A 169 17.71 -21.22 26.04
N LEU A 170 18.45 -20.16 26.35
CA LEU A 170 18.71 -19.06 25.44
C LEU A 170 19.97 -19.35 24.61
N GLN A 171 19.88 -19.28 23.29
CA GLN A 171 21.00 -19.38 22.37
C GLN A 171 21.11 -18.08 21.56
N HIS A 172 22.29 -17.48 21.54
CA HIS A 172 22.58 -16.33 20.70
C HIS A 172 23.27 -16.79 19.42
N SER A 173 22.65 -16.45 18.28
CA SER A 173 23.28 -16.53 16.97
C SER A 173 23.64 -15.11 16.50
N PRO A 174 24.52 -14.95 15.51
CA PRO A 174 24.99 -13.62 15.07
C PRO A 174 23.87 -12.71 14.55
N THR A 175 22.75 -13.29 14.11
CA THR A 175 21.63 -12.57 13.46
C THR A 175 20.29 -12.75 14.18
N SER A 176 20.22 -13.59 15.22
CA SER A 176 18.97 -13.85 15.95
C SER A 176 19.24 -14.48 17.32
N THR A 177 18.33 -14.26 18.24
CA THR A 177 18.32 -14.93 19.55
C THR A 177 17.23 -16.00 19.52
N SER A 178 17.56 -17.23 19.89
CA SER A 178 16.61 -18.32 19.96
C SER A 178 16.40 -18.81 21.40
N ILE A 179 15.15 -19.13 21.73
CA ILE A 179 14.75 -19.72 23.01
C ILE A 179 14.27 -21.12 22.71
N HIS A 180 14.93 -22.10 23.32
CA HIS A 180 14.59 -23.51 23.16
C HIS A 180 13.97 -24.06 24.44
N LEU A 181 12.73 -24.52 24.33
CA LEU A 181 11.95 -25.17 25.37
C LEU A 181 12.04 -26.68 25.12
N GLN A 182 12.97 -27.36 25.81
CA GLN A 182 13.29 -28.77 25.55
C GLN A 182 12.15 -29.70 25.92
N ASP A 183 11.49 -29.43 27.05
CA ASP A 183 10.41 -30.28 27.58
C ASP A 183 9.15 -30.26 26.69
N GLU A 184 8.98 -29.18 25.92
CA GLU A 184 7.77 -28.90 25.13
C GLU A 184 8.04 -28.91 23.61
N ASP A 185 9.21 -29.39 23.18
CA ASP A 185 9.69 -29.40 21.78
C ASP A 185 9.33 -28.13 21.00
N THR A 186 9.68 -26.98 21.60
CA THR A 186 9.33 -25.66 21.06
C THR A 186 10.58 -24.79 20.89
N LEU A 187 10.68 -24.10 19.75
CA LEU A 187 11.75 -23.19 19.40
C LEU A 187 11.17 -21.82 19.01
N ILE A 188 11.58 -20.78 19.73
CA ILE A 188 11.22 -19.39 19.45
C ILE A 188 12.46 -18.69 18.91
N GLN A 189 12.43 -18.20 17.68
CA GLN A 189 13.50 -17.43 17.06
C GLN A 189 13.09 -15.96 16.97
N ILE A 190 13.91 -15.08 17.53
CA ILE A 190 13.70 -13.63 17.60
C ILE A 190 14.80 -12.98 16.76
N GLY A 191 14.42 -12.33 15.66
CA GLY A 191 15.29 -11.49 14.83
C GLY A 191 14.89 -10.02 14.90
N ASP A 192 15.58 -9.16 14.15
CA ASP A 192 15.45 -7.69 14.25
C ASP A 192 14.02 -7.15 14.03
N ASN A 193 13.22 -7.81 13.18
CA ASN A 193 11.83 -7.43 12.87
C ASN A 193 10.91 -8.66 12.70
N SER A 194 11.34 -9.84 13.14
CA SER A 194 10.55 -11.06 12.98
C SER A 194 10.68 -11.96 14.20
N THR A 195 9.58 -12.64 14.53
CA THR A 195 9.57 -13.67 15.56
C THR A 195 8.89 -14.90 14.99
N HIS A 196 9.64 -16.00 14.91
CA HIS A 196 9.17 -17.28 14.39
C HIS A 196 9.07 -18.28 15.54
N ILE A 197 7.92 -18.93 15.67
CA ILE A 197 7.66 -19.92 16.73
C ILE A 197 7.38 -21.25 16.06
N PHE A 198 8.25 -22.22 16.30
CA PHE A 198 8.07 -23.61 15.92
C PHE A 198 7.65 -24.37 17.17
N CYS A 199 6.41 -24.85 17.19
CA CYS A 199 5.83 -25.55 18.33
C CYS A 199 5.17 -26.82 17.81
N ASN A 200 5.71 -27.98 18.20
CA ASN A 200 5.12 -29.29 17.90
C ASN A 200 4.14 -29.76 19.00
N GLY A 201 4.01 -28.99 20.09
CA GLY A 201 3.18 -29.33 21.24
C GLY A 201 1.67 -29.16 21.04
N ASP A 202 0.91 -29.50 22.09
CA ASP A 202 -0.56 -29.47 22.12
C ASP A 202 -1.12 -28.03 21.99
N GLN A 203 -2.36 -27.92 21.50
CA GLN A 203 -3.06 -26.66 21.26
C GLN A 203 -3.17 -25.78 22.52
N LYS A 204 -3.19 -26.40 23.71
CA LYS A 204 -3.18 -25.70 24.99
C LYS A 204 -1.88 -24.91 25.22
N ILE A 205 -0.73 -25.54 24.95
CA ILE A 205 0.60 -24.93 25.06
C ILE A 205 0.72 -23.79 24.06
N ARG A 206 0.29 -24.00 22.81
CA ARG A 206 0.26 -22.95 21.78
C ARG A 206 -0.54 -21.72 22.20
N LYS A 207 -1.73 -21.92 22.78
CA LYS A 207 -2.55 -20.80 23.29
C LYS A 207 -1.87 -20.06 24.45
N ARG A 208 -1.21 -20.80 25.35
CA ARG A 208 -0.50 -20.22 26.50
C ARG A 208 0.71 -19.42 26.05
N LEU A 209 1.55 -19.97 25.18
CA LEU A 209 2.69 -19.27 24.58
C LEU A 209 2.26 -18.00 23.84
N ARG A 210 1.17 -18.07 23.07
CA ARG A 210 0.59 -16.88 22.44
C ARG A 210 0.27 -15.81 23.50
N SER A 211 -0.46 -16.15 24.56
CA SER A 211 -0.83 -15.19 25.60
C SER A 211 0.40 -14.51 26.23
N ILE A 212 1.45 -15.27 26.52
CA ILE A 212 2.70 -14.76 27.13
C ILE A 212 3.41 -13.78 26.18
N ILE A 213 3.60 -14.17 24.93
CA ILE A 213 4.26 -13.33 23.92
C ILE A 213 3.45 -12.04 23.69
N MET A 214 2.12 -12.18 23.66
CA MET A 214 1.19 -11.07 23.52
C MET A 214 1.13 -10.13 24.74
N GLN A 215 1.75 -10.48 25.86
CA GLN A 215 1.94 -9.59 27.02
C GLN A 215 3.28 -8.84 26.96
N CYS A 216 4.25 -9.32 26.18
CA CYS A 216 5.51 -8.62 25.95
C CYS A 216 5.41 -7.59 24.82
N LEU A 217 4.44 -7.75 23.92
CA LEU A 217 4.22 -6.83 22.80
C LEU A 217 3.21 -5.74 23.14
N LYS A 218 3.47 -4.52 22.66
CA LYS A 218 2.50 -3.44 22.71
C LYS A 218 1.43 -3.68 21.64
N ARG A 219 0.19 -3.31 21.94
CA ARG A 219 -0.96 -3.46 21.04
C ARG A 219 -1.45 -2.07 20.62
N PHE A 220 -1.86 -1.95 19.36
CA PHE A 220 -2.74 -0.89 18.86
C PHE A 220 -4.10 -1.48 18.56
#